data_AF-A0A198FH66-F1
#
_entry.id   AF-A0A198FH66-F1
#
_cell.length_a   1.000
_cell.length_b   1.000
_cell.length_c   1.000
_cell.angle_alpha   90.00
_cell.angle_beta   90.00
_cell.angle_gamma   90.00
#
_symmetry.space_group_name_H-M   'P 1'
#
loop_
_entity.id
_entity.type
_entity.pdbx_description
1 polymer ?
#
loop_
_entity_poly.entity_id
_entity_poly.type
_entity_poly.pdbx_seq_one_letter_code
_entity_poly.pdbx_strand_id
1 'polypeptide(L)'
;MRINDMITSLTQGQNRYHLEVQGCDELLDVEHFTGREAISETYRYQITFTCAAKDLLPQQLLRRSASLTFTPPIQSLAQLATQEAIDKRVHGTVTDFRRLSGSADEARYQLTLEPFFALLR
;
A
#
# COMPACT_ATOMS: atom_id res chain seq x y z
N MET A 1 2.28 15.82 -12.48
CA MET A 1 3.04 15.00 -11.52
C MET A 1 3.30 15.84 -10.29
N ARG A 2 2.83 15.45 -9.10
CA ARG A 2 2.92 16.29 -7.89
C ARG A 2 4.32 16.16 -7.29
N ILE A 3 4.85 17.23 -6.69
CA ILE A 3 6.19 17.28 -6.09
C ILE A 3 6.37 16.19 -5.02
N ASN A 4 5.31 15.85 -4.28
CA ASN A 4 5.33 14.80 -3.27
C ASN A 4 5.64 13.42 -3.85
N ASP A 5 5.16 13.11 -5.06
CA ASP A 5 5.40 11.82 -5.71
C ASP A 5 6.90 11.62 -6.02
N MET A 6 7.60 12.72 -6.34
CA MET A 6 9.04 12.72 -6.62
C MET A 6 9.89 12.49 -5.36
N ILE A 7 9.53 13.14 -4.24
CA ILE A 7 10.23 13.00 -2.96
C ILE A 7 10.12 11.55 -2.46
N THR A 8 8.95 10.94 -2.56
CA THR A 8 8.75 9.53 -2.18
C THR A 8 9.66 8.59 -2.97
N SER A 9 9.78 8.78 -4.30
CA SER A 9 10.65 7.94 -5.14
C SER A 9 12.16 8.07 -4.85
N LEU A 10 12.61 9.23 -4.35
CA LEU A 10 14.02 9.52 -4.08
C LEU A 10 14.46 9.17 -2.64
N THR A 11 13.51 9.01 -1.72
CA THR A 11 13.78 8.84 -0.28
C THR A 11 13.45 7.45 0.26
N GLN A 12 12.75 6.63 -0.51
CA GLN A 12 12.39 5.27 -0.13
C GLN A 12 13.48 4.29 -0.56
N GLY A 13 13.70 3.24 0.23
CA GLY A 13 14.72 2.22 -0.02
C GLY A 13 14.47 1.43 -1.31
N GLN A 14 14.95 0.18 -1.40
CA GLN A 14 14.71 -0.62 -2.62
C GLN A 14 13.24 -1.03 -2.83
N ASN A 15 12.35 -0.76 -1.85
CA ASN A 15 10.94 -1.09 -1.97
C ASN A 15 10.21 -0.14 -2.94
N ARG A 16 9.54 -0.73 -3.93
CA ARG A 16 8.81 -0.02 -4.99
C ARG A 16 7.29 -0.08 -4.81
N TYR A 17 6.84 -0.74 -3.77
CA TYR A 17 5.43 -0.88 -3.44
C TYR A 17 5.09 0.00 -2.25
N HIS A 18 4.14 0.91 -2.45
CA HIS A 18 3.70 1.85 -1.44
C HIS A 18 2.27 1.55 -1.06
N LEU A 19 2.03 1.36 0.24
CA LEU A 19 0.71 1.19 0.80
C LEU A 19 0.31 2.46 1.54
N GLU A 20 -0.77 3.08 1.07
CA GLU A 20 -1.36 4.26 1.71
C GLU A 20 -2.75 3.91 2.22
N VAL A 21 -3.07 4.33 3.44
CA VAL A 21 -4.40 4.17 4.04
C VAL A 21 -4.90 5.53 4.50
N GLN A 22 -6.12 5.88 4.11
CA GLN A 22 -6.73 7.17 4.41
C GLN A 22 -6.83 7.41 5.92
N GLY A 23 -6.14 8.45 6.41
CA GLY A 23 -6.12 8.82 7.83
C GLY A 23 -5.11 8.04 8.68
N CYS A 24 -4.18 7.32 8.04
CA CYS A 24 -3.03 6.72 8.69
C CYS A 24 -1.78 7.51 8.30
N ASP A 25 -1.13 8.12 9.30
CA ASP A 25 0.12 8.88 9.11
C ASP A 25 1.38 8.03 9.32
N GLU A 26 1.19 6.74 9.63
CA GLU A 26 2.28 5.81 9.87
C GLU A 26 2.88 5.30 8.55
N LEU A 27 4.18 5.05 8.55
CA LEU A 27 4.87 4.47 7.41
C LEU A 27 4.60 2.95 7.37
N LEU A 28 3.94 2.49 6.31
CA LEU A 28 3.58 1.10 6.10
C LEU A 28 4.52 0.49 5.05
N ASP A 29 5.58 -0.18 5.50
CA ASP A 29 6.58 -0.77 4.60
C ASP A 29 6.11 -2.13 4.08
N VAL A 30 5.86 -2.24 2.78
CA VAL A 30 5.27 -3.44 2.17
C VAL A 30 6.32 -4.54 2.03
N GLU A 31 6.12 -5.66 2.72
CA GLU A 31 7.03 -6.80 2.63
C GLU A 31 6.65 -7.74 1.48
N HIS A 32 5.37 -8.09 1.39
CA HIS A 32 4.84 -8.99 0.37
C HIS A 32 3.33 -8.82 0.20
N PHE A 33 2.81 -9.10 -0.99
CA PHE A 33 1.38 -9.17 -1.23
C PHE A 33 1.00 -10.26 -2.23
N THR A 34 -0.22 -10.76 -2.10
CA THR A 34 -0.86 -11.64 -3.08
C THR A 34 -2.16 -11.02 -3.55
N GLY A 35 -2.35 -10.90 -4.86
CA GLY A 35 -3.57 -10.38 -5.47
C GLY A 35 -4.28 -11.46 -6.29
N ARG A 36 -5.60 -11.53 -6.19
CA ARG A 36 -6.47 -12.27 -7.11
C ARG A 36 -7.35 -11.28 -7.87
N GLU A 37 -7.28 -11.32 -9.19
CA GLU A 37 -8.08 -10.51 -10.10
C GLU A 37 -8.63 -11.43 -11.20
N ALA A 38 -9.93 -11.32 -11.48
CA ALA A 38 -10.59 -12.04 -12.55
C ALA A 38 -11.75 -11.18 -13.11
N ILE A 39 -12.08 -11.39 -14.37
CA ILE A 39 -13.22 -10.70 -15.00
C ILE A 39 -14.49 -11.10 -14.26
N SER A 40 -15.32 -10.11 -13.92
CA SER A 40 -16.59 -10.30 -13.20
C SER A 40 -16.47 -10.85 -11.77
N GLU A 41 -15.28 -10.90 -11.19
CA GLU A 41 -15.07 -11.16 -9.75
C GLU A 41 -14.56 -9.89 -9.05
N THR A 42 -14.83 -9.77 -7.74
CA THR A 42 -14.24 -8.72 -6.92
C THR A 42 -12.77 -9.03 -6.68
N TYR A 43 -11.86 -8.12 -7.03
CA TYR A 43 -10.45 -8.33 -6.73
C TYR A 43 -10.20 -8.37 -5.22
N ARG A 44 -9.16 -9.11 -4.82
CA ARG A 44 -8.75 -9.20 -3.41
C ARG A 44 -7.24 -9.23 -3.32
N TYR A 45 -6.69 -8.31 -2.54
CA TYR A 45 -5.26 -8.22 -2.26
C TYR A 45 -5.01 -8.43 -0.78
N GLN A 46 -4.16 -9.39 -0.43
CA GLN A 46 -3.65 -9.55 0.93
C GLN A 46 -2.25 -8.96 0.97
N ILE A 47 -2.04 -7.97 1.83
CA ILE A 47 -0.80 -7.20 1.89
C ILE A 47 -0.23 -7.38 3.29
N THR A 48 1.02 -7.84 3.36
CA THR A 48 1.80 -7.96 4.58
C THR A 48 2.82 -6.83 4.61
N PHE A 49 2.86 -6.11 5.73
CA PHE A 49 3.71 -4.94 5.89
C PHE A 49 4.26 -4.85 7.30
N THR A 50 5.36 -4.11 7.46
CA THR A 50 5.92 -3.75 8.77
C THR A 50 5.67 -2.27 9.06
N CYS A 51 5.66 -1.94 10.34
CA CYS A 51 5.51 -0.57 10.81
C CYS A 51 6.23 -0.38 12.14
N ALA A 52 6.86 0.79 12.34
CA ALA A 52 7.47 1.17 13.61
C ALA A 52 6.42 1.31 14.72
N ALA A 53 5.20 1.76 14.38
CA ALA A 53 4.08 1.77 15.31
C ALA A 53 3.62 0.34 15.63
N LYS A 54 3.83 -0.08 16.88
CA LYS A 54 3.53 -1.44 17.35
C LYS A 54 2.08 -1.66 17.78
N ASP A 55 1.33 -0.57 17.93
CA ASP A 55 -0.04 -0.56 18.43
C ASP A 55 -0.98 0.07 17.39
N LEU A 56 -0.84 -0.32 16.11
CA LEU A 56 -1.80 0.08 15.08
C LEU A 56 -3.19 -0.47 15.42
N LEU A 57 -4.12 0.44 15.68
CA LEU A 57 -5.47 0.08 16.07
C LEU A 57 -6.30 -0.27 14.83
N PRO A 58 -7.16 -1.30 14.88
CA PRO A 58 -8.04 -1.64 13.77
C PRO A 58 -8.92 -0.47 13.31
N GLN A 59 -9.29 0.44 14.21
CA GLN A 59 -10.12 1.63 13.92
C GLN A 59 -9.43 2.66 13.02
N GLN A 60 -8.09 2.64 12.97
CA GLN A 60 -7.30 3.51 12.10
C GLN A 60 -7.28 3.01 10.65
N LEU A 61 -7.47 1.70 10.44
CA LEU A 61 -7.23 1.06 9.14
C LEU A 61 -8.49 0.42 8.55
N LEU A 62 -9.30 -0.28 9.35
CA LEU A 62 -10.50 -0.95 8.88
C LEU A 62 -11.50 0.02 8.26
N ARG A 63 -12.09 -0.40 7.14
CA ARG A 63 -13.09 0.36 6.37
C ARG A 63 -12.59 1.72 5.86
N ARG A 64 -11.27 1.95 5.88
CA ARG A 64 -10.65 3.11 5.25
C ARG A 64 -10.32 2.82 3.80
N SER A 65 -10.42 3.86 2.97
CA SER A 65 -9.90 3.80 1.61
C SER A 65 -8.39 3.62 1.66
N ALA A 66 -7.86 2.77 0.80
CA ALA A 66 -6.44 2.50 0.73
C ALA A 66 -6.00 2.29 -0.71
N SER A 67 -4.70 2.47 -0.96
CA SER A 67 -4.11 2.19 -2.27
C SER A 67 -2.77 1.50 -2.16
N LEU A 68 -2.54 0.51 -3.02
CA LEU A 68 -1.25 -0.11 -3.25
C LEU A 68 -0.72 0.40 -4.59
N THR A 69 0.38 1.14 -4.55
CA THR A 69 1.00 1.76 -5.72
C THR A 69 2.33 1.09 -6.02
N PHE A 70 2.57 0.73 -7.28
CA PHE A 70 3.89 0.34 -7.77
C PHE A 70 4.54 1.52 -8.50
N THR A 71 5.71 1.93 -8.02
CA THR A 71 6.53 2.97 -8.65
C THR A 71 7.67 2.32 -9.43
N PRO A 72 7.69 2.41 -10.77
CA PRO A 72 8.77 1.83 -11.57
C PRO A 72 10.12 2.51 -11.28
N PRO A 73 11.25 1.80 -11.43
CA PRO A 73 12.56 2.40 -11.24
C PRO A 73 12.81 3.51 -12.27
N ILE A 74 13.29 4.65 -11.78
CA ILE A 74 13.78 5.74 -12.62
C ILE A 74 15.18 5.35 -13.10
N GLN A 75 15.38 5.21 -14.42
CA GLN A 75 16.68 4.81 -14.98
C GLN A 75 17.51 6.02 -15.45
N SER A 76 16.93 7.23 -15.53
CA SER A 76 17.66 8.45 -15.88
C SER A 76 16.90 9.74 -15.51
N LEU A 77 17.63 10.85 -15.34
CA LEU A 77 17.07 12.19 -15.17
C LEU A 77 16.24 12.65 -16.41
N ALA A 78 16.57 12.11 -17.60
CA ALA A 78 15.80 12.37 -18.81
C ALA A 78 14.44 11.63 -18.82
N GLN A 79 14.40 10.41 -18.28
CA GLN A 79 13.14 9.69 -18.03
C GLN A 79 12.30 10.41 -16.98
N LEU A 80 12.89 10.96 -15.93
CA LEU A 80 12.15 11.78 -14.95
C LEU A 80 11.36 12.95 -15.57
N ALA A 81 11.88 13.56 -16.64
CA ALA A 81 11.25 14.69 -17.32
C ALA A 81 10.19 14.30 -18.36
N THR A 82 10.16 13.03 -18.79
CA THR A 82 9.36 12.57 -19.94
C THR A 82 8.46 11.38 -19.63
N GLN A 83 8.67 10.70 -18.51
CA GLN A 83 7.92 9.53 -18.13
C GLN A 83 6.57 9.99 -17.58
N GLU A 84 5.50 9.79 -18.36
CA GLU A 84 4.19 9.54 -17.78
C GLU A 84 4.36 8.29 -16.91
N ALA A 85 4.64 8.48 -15.62
CA ALA A 85 4.82 7.37 -14.70
C ALA A 85 3.55 6.53 -14.73
N ILE A 86 3.59 5.39 -15.43
CA ILE A 86 2.53 4.40 -15.41
C ILE A 86 2.64 3.73 -14.04
N ASP A 87 2.10 4.41 -13.03
CA ASP A 87 2.00 3.88 -11.69
C ASP A 87 0.85 2.88 -11.70
N LYS A 88 1.17 1.58 -11.62
CA LYS A 88 0.12 0.58 -11.38
C LYS A 88 -0.38 0.84 -9.96
N ARG A 89 -1.62 1.31 -9.85
CA ARG A 89 -2.27 1.57 -8.58
C ARG A 89 -3.52 0.72 -8.43
N VAL A 90 -3.59 -0.01 -7.32
CA VAL A 90 -4.78 -0.74 -6.89
C VAL A 90 -5.43 0.08 -5.79
N HIS A 91 -6.61 0.62 -6.07
CA HIS A 91 -7.43 1.29 -5.06
C HIS A 91 -8.33 0.28 -4.36
N GLY A 92 -8.81 0.59 -3.16
CA GLY A 92 -9.81 -0.24 -2.49
C GLY A 92 -10.14 0.28 -1.10
N THR A 93 -10.77 -0.60 -0.33
CA THR A 93 -11.11 -0.41 1.07
C THR A 93 -10.52 -1.55 1.88
N VAL A 94 -9.99 -1.24 3.06
CA VAL A 94 -9.48 -2.25 3.97
C VAL A 94 -10.64 -3.02 4.59
N THR A 95 -10.78 -4.30 4.25
CA THR A 95 -11.88 -5.16 4.73
C THR A 95 -11.49 -6.07 5.88
N ASP A 96 -10.20 -6.36 6.03
CA ASP A 96 -9.63 -7.13 7.13
C ASP A 96 -8.28 -6.54 7.53
N PHE A 97 -7.97 -6.60 8.82
CA PHE A 97 -6.72 -6.10 9.39
C PHE A 97 -6.37 -6.91 10.63
N ARG A 98 -5.13 -7.40 10.69
CA ARG A 98 -4.61 -8.16 11.83
C ARG A 98 -3.13 -7.93 12.05
N ARG A 99 -2.72 -8.01 13.31
CA ARG A 99 -1.31 -8.07 13.71
C ARG A 99 -0.83 -9.52 13.61
N LEU A 100 0.33 -9.73 13.01
CA LEU A 100 0.95 -11.05 12.83
C LEU A 100 2.01 -11.32 13.90
N SER A 101 2.92 -10.38 14.11
CA SER A 101 4.03 -10.50 15.06
C SER A 101 4.56 -9.12 15.47
N GLY A 102 5.49 -9.10 16.43
CA GLY A 102 6.16 -7.88 16.87
C GLY A 102 7.60 -8.14 17.28
N SER A 103 8.44 -7.14 17.10
CA SER A 103 9.84 -7.09 17.48
C SER A 103 10.10 -5.90 18.43
N ALA A 104 11.37 -5.73 18.81
CA ALA A 104 11.84 -4.61 19.63
C ALA A 104 11.73 -3.26 18.91
N ASP A 105 11.72 -3.24 17.58
CA ASP A 105 11.73 -1.98 16.80
C ASP A 105 10.48 -1.80 15.94
N GLU A 106 9.91 -2.89 15.43
CA GLU A 106 8.77 -2.86 14.50
C GLU A 106 7.74 -3.95 14.81
N ALA A 107 6.54 -3.82 14.24
CA ALA A 107 5.54 -4.87 14.24
C ALA A 107 5.10 -5.21 12.81
N ARG A 108 4.72 -6.48 12.61
CA ARG A 108 4.29 -7.02 11.33
C ARG A 108 2.78 -7.17 11.33
N TYR A 109 2.14 -6.69 10.26
CA TYR A 109 0.70 -6.68 10.09
C TYR A 109 0.30 -7.25 8.74
N GLN A 110 -0.98 -7.57 8.62
CA GLN A 110 -1.60 -7.92 7.37
C GLN A 110 -2.92 -7.18 7.22
N LEU A 111 -3.19 -6.68 6.02
CA LEU A 111 -4.51 -6.18 5.65
C LEU A 111 -5.03 -6.82 4.37
N THR A 112 -6.35 -6.81 4.20
CA THR A 112 -7.01 -7.19 2.96
C THR A 112 -7.59 -5.94 2.30
N LEU A 113 -7.19 -5.70 1.06
CA LEU A 113 -7.68 -4.64 0.19
C LEU A 113 -8.65 -5.24 -0.83
N GLU A 114 -9.90 -4.82 -0.77
CA GLU A 114 -10.97 -5.21 -1.69
C GLU A 114 -11.65 -3.95 -2.23
N PRO A 115 -12.37 -4.00 -3.35
CA PRO A 115 -13.19 -2.89 -3.79
C PRO A 115 -14.31 -2.58 -2.80
N PHE A 116 -14.79 -1.33 -2.79
CA PHE A 116 -15.89 -0.90 -1.89
C PHE A 116 -17.13 -1.81 -1.98
N PHE A 117 -17.47 -2.30 -3.17
CA PHE A 117 -18.62 -3.20 -3.37
C PHE A 117 -18.49 -4.54 -2.65
N ALA A 118 -17.29 -4.98 -2.26
CA ALA A 118 -17.12 -6.17 -1.43
C ALA A 118 -17.73 -6.01 -0.02
N LEU A 119 -18.05 -4.79 0.41
CA LEU A 119 -18.75 -4.51 1.68
C LEU A 119 -20.27 -4.71 1.60
N LEU A 120 -20.82 -4.96 0.42
CA LEU A 120 -22.27 -5.16 0.20
C LEU A 120 -22.69 -6.65 0.27
N ARG A 121 -21.75 -7.54 0.62
CA ARG A 121 -21.98 -8.98 0.71
C ARG A 121 -22.55 -9.42 2.05
#